data_AF-A0A8S2V9M7-F1
#
_entry.id   AF-A0A8S2V9M7-F1
#
_cell.length_a   1.000
_cell.length_b   1.000
_cell.length_c   1.000
_cell.angle_alpha   90.00
_cell.angle_beta   90.00
_cell.angle_gamma   90.00
#
_symmetry.space_group_name_H-M   'P 1'
#
loop_
_entity.id
_entity.type
_entity.pdbx_description
1 polymer ?
#
loop_
_entity_poly.entity_id
_entity_poly.type
_entity_poly.pdbx_seq_one_letter_code
_entity_poly.pdbx_strand_id
1 'polypeptide(L)'
;LPYISSKGDSIRKHSHWLRSSLIRAVRYCTTIEDFNQERIYLEMTCLANGYSVEFVQKHIEHFFTFFNATLLQQWSLDQHS
;
A
#
# COMPACT_ATOMS: atom_id res chain seq x y z
N LEU A 1 15.42 25.71 -16.30
CA LEU A 1 16.46 24.87 -15.64
C LEU A 1 15.77 23.59 -15.18
N PRO A 2 16.14 22.41 -15.70
CA PRO A 2 15.37 21.20 -15.45
C PRO A 2 15.62 20.72 -14.02
N TYR A 3 14.51 20.45 -13.34
CA TYR A 3 14.42 20.07 -11.95
C TYR A 3 15.02 18.67 -11.78
N ILE A 4 16.29 18.61 -11.33
CA ILE A 4 16.87 17.39 -10.77
C ILE A 4 16.15 17.16 -9.44
N SER A 5 14.92 16.63 -9.50
CA SER A 5 14.31 16.06 -8.31
C SER A 5 15.17 14.86 -7.96
N SER A 6 15.85 14.96 -6.84
CA SER A 6 16.59 13.87 -6.23
C SER A 6 15.76 12.58 -6.35
N LYS A 7 16.36 11.50 -6.89
CA LYS A 7 15.71 10.18 -6.99
C LYS A 7 15.03 9.78 -5.66
N GLY A 8 15.60 10.19 -4.52
CA GLY A 8 15.07 9.93 -3.18
C GLY A 8 13.71 10.58 -2.86
N ASP A 9 13.44 11.79 -3.33
CA ASP A 9 12.15 12.46 -3.06
C ASP A 9 11.00 11.83 -3.83
N SER A 10 11.26 11.35 -5.05
CA SER A 10 10.27 10.57 -5.82
C SER A 10 9.93 9.27 -5.09
N ILE A 11 10.94 8.54 -4.60
CA ILE A 11 10.74 7.27 -3.91
C ILE A 11 9.91 7.45 -2.63
N ARG A 12 10.21 8.47 -1.82
CA ARG A 12 9.43 8.75 -0.59
C ARG A 12 7.99 9.14 -0.90
N LYS A 13 7.75 10.04 -1.85
CA LYS A 13 6.39 10.49 -2.21
C LYS A 13 5.54 9.34 -2.73
N HIS A 14 6.11 8.48 -3.59
CA HIS A 14 5.38 7.35 -4.14
C HIS A 14 5.20 6.20 -3.15
N SER A 15 6.11 6.04 -2.17
CA SER A 15 5.92 5.12 -1.03
C SER A 15 4.69 5.48 -0.18
N HIS A 16 4.54 6.77 0.16
CA HIS A 16 3.34 7.26 0.85
C HIS A 16 2.09 7.09 0.01
N TRP A 17 2.16 7.40 -1.29
CA TRP A 17 1.05 7.24 -2.21
C TRP A 17 0.55 5.78 -2.25
N LEU A 18 1.43 4.80 -2.48
CA LEU A 18 1.03 3.39 -2.58
C LEU A 18 0.34 2.91 -1.29
N ARG A 19 0.92 3.23 -0.13
CA ARG A 19 0.33 2.88 1.16
C ARG A 19 -1.05 3.51 1.35
N SER A 20 -1.20 4.80 1.08
CA SER A 20 -2.48 5.50 1.20
C SER A 20 -3.53 4.96 0.22
N SER A 21 -3.13 4.63 -1.01
CA SER A 21 -4.02 4.04 -2.01
C SER A 21 -4.53 2.66 -1.58
N LEU A 22 -3.67 1.80 -1.00
CA LEU A 22 -4.08 0.49 -0.49
C LEU A 22 -5.04 0.60 0.70
N ILE A 23 -4.78 1.52 1.64
CA ILE A 23 -5.70 1.79 2.77
C ILE A 23 -7.06 2.27 2.25
N ARG A 24 -7.04 3.13 1.23
CA ARG A 24 -8.26 3.60 0.58
C ARG A 24 -9.00 2.43 -0.08
N ALA A 25 -8.31 1.58 -0.83
CA ALA A 25 -8.91 0.42 -1.48
C ALA A 25 -9.65 -0.47 -0.48
N VAL A 26 -9.05 -0.81 0.67
CA VAL A 26 -9.75 -1.59 1.72
C VAL A 26 -11.02 -0.93 2.24
N ARG A 27 -11.06 0.40 2.29
CA ARG A 27 -12.23 1.14 2.81
C ARG A 27 -13.37 1.29 1.81
N TYR A 28 -13.05 1.35 0.52
CA TYR A 28 -14.03 1.68 -0.53
C TYR A 28 -14.42 0.49 -1.40
N CYS A 29 -13.58 -0.53 -1.51
CA CYS A 29 -13.93 -1.76 -2.22
C CYS A 29 -15.01 -2.51 -1.44
N THR A 30 -16.11 -2.81 -2.11
CA THR A 30 -17.25 -3.52 -1.53
C THR A 30 -17.03 -5.02 -1.44
N THR A 31 -16.17 -5.56 -2.30
CA THR A 31 -15.80 -6.97 -2.31
C THR A 31 -14.29 -7.15 -2.27
N ILE A 32 -13.86 -8.35 -1.85
CA ILE A 32 -12.45 -8.72 -1.87
C ILE A 32 -11.88 -8.77 -3.29
N GLU A 33 -12.73 -9.09 -4.28
CA GLU A 33 -12.31 -9.12 -5.69
C GLU A 33 -12.04 -7.71 -6.21
N ASP A 34 -12.91 -6.75 -5.90
CA ASP A 34 -12.69 -5.34 -6.26
C ASP A 34 -11.39 -4.81 -5.63
N PHE A 35 -11.11 -5.20 -4.38
CA PHE A 35 -9.86 -4.86 -3.71
C PHE A 35 -8.65 -5.49 -4.41
N ASN A 36 -8.72 -6.76 -4.79
CA ASN A 36 -7.63 -7.45 -5.49
C ASN A 36 -7.32 -6.80 -6.84
N GLN A 37 -8.34 -6.42 -7.60
CA GLN A 37 -8.18 -5.71 -8.87
C GLN A 37 -7.52 -4.34 -8.67
N GLU A 38 -8.00 -3.53 -7.71
CA GLU A 38 -7.40 -2.22 -7.39
C GLU A 38 -5.95 -2.39 -6.91
N ARG A 39 -5.66 -3.39 -6.08
CA ARG A 39 -4.29 -3.70 -5.64
C ARG A 39 -3.38 -3.99 -6.84
N ILE A 40 -3.79 -4.88 -7.74
CA ILE A 40 -3.01 -5.21 -8.95
C ILE A 40 -2.79 -3.96 -9.81
N TYR A 41 -3.81 -3.13 -9.99
CA TYR A 41 -3.69 -1.87 -10.72
C TYR A 41 -2.64 -0.93 -10.10
N LEU A 42 -2.63 -0.81 -8.76
CA LEU A 42 -1.64 0.00 -8.03
C LEU A 42 -0.22 -0.56 -8.17
N GLU A 43 -0.05 -1.88 -8.07
CA GLU A 43 1.24 -2.56 -8.27
C GLU A 43 1.77 -2.30 -9.69
N MET A 44 0.93 -2.50 -10.70
CA MET A 44 1.28 -2.25 -12.11
C MET A 44 1.62 -0.78 -12.35
N THR A 45 0.90 0.14 -11.71
CA THR A 45 1.20 1.58 -11.78
C THR A 45 2.60 1.88 -11.24
N CYS A 46 2.99 1.28 -10.11
CA CYS A 46 4.35 1.43 -9.60
C CYS A 46 5.39 0.86 -10.58
N LEU A 47 5.20 -0.35 -11.08
CA LEU A 47 6.14 -0.96 -12.02
C LEU A 47 6.30 -0.11 -13.30
N ALA A 48 5.20 0.41 -13.85
CA ALA A 48 5.21 1.29 -15.02
C ALA A 48 5.94 2.62 -14.78
N ASN A 49 5.99 3.11 -13.54
CA ASN A 49 6.74 4.30 -13.15
C ASN A 49 8.23 4.01 -12.85
N GLY A 50 8.71 2.79 -13.10
CA GLY A 50 10.11 2.41 -12.94
C GLY A 50 10.51 2.00 -11.53
N TYR A 51 9.54 1.72 -10.65
CA TYR A 51 9.82 1.10 -9.36
C TYR A 51 10.18 -0.38 -9.53
N SER A 52 11.09 -0.87 -8.70
CA SER A 52 11.49 -2.28 -8.75
C SER A 52 10.42 -3.19 -8.16
N VAL A 53 10.42 -4.46 -8.57
CA VAL A 53 9.49 -5.47 -8.04
C VAL A 53 9.66 -5.63 -6.52
N GLU A 54 10.90 -5.61 -6.04
CA GLU A 54 11.22 -5.72 -4.61
C GLU A 54 10.66 -4.54 -3.81
N PHE A 55 10.69 -3.33 -4.38
CA PHE A 55 10.09 -2.16 -3.76
C PHE A 55 8.59 -2.33 -3.58
N VAL A 56 7.89 -2.76 -4.63
CA VAL A 56 6.44 -2.97 -4.62
C VAL A 56 6.08 -4.07 -3.62
N GLN A 57 6.73 -5.24 -3.74
CA GLN A 57 6.50 -6.38 -2.88
C GLN A 57 6.69 -6.04 -1.39
N LYS A 58 7.77 -5.35 -1.03
CA LYS A 58 8.00 -4.89 0.34
C LYS A 58 6.86 -4.03 0.89
N HIS A 59 6.28 -3.16 0.07
CA HIS A 59 5.18 -2.30 0.51
C HIS A 59 3.86 -3.07 0.65
N ILE A 60 3.60 -4.03 -0.23
CA ILE A 60 2.44 -4.92 -0.15
C ILE A 60 2.52 -5.81 1.10
N GLU A 61 3.68 -6.40 1.37
CA GLU A 61 3.91 -7.21 2.58
C GLU A 61 3.71 -6.37 3.85
N HIS A 62 4.35 -5.19 3.93
CA HIS A 62 4.16 -4.27 5.05
C HIS A 62 2.69 -3.87 5.26
N PHE A 63 1.94 -3.70 4.18
CA PHE A 63 0.52 -3.37 4.25
C PHE A 63 -0.27 -4.51 4.92
N PHE A 64 -0.12 -5.75 4.46
CA PHE A 64 -0.83 -6.89 5.05
C PHE A 64 -0.39 -7.17 6.48
N THR A 65 0.90 -7.06 6.79
CA THR A 65 1.38 -7.17 8.18
C THR A 65 0.75 -6.12 9.08
N PHE A 66 0.65 -4.86 8.63
CA PHE A 66 0.03 -3.79 9.40
C PHE A 66 -1.46 -4.02 9.66
N PHE A 67 -2.22 -4.45 8.64
CA PHE A 67 -3.64 -4.75 8.79
C PHE A 67 -3.88 -5.98 9.68
N ASN A 68 -3.12 -7.05 9.52
CA ASN A 68 -3.19 -8.22 10.38
C ASN A 68 -2.86 -7.87 11.84
N ALA A 69 -1.82 -7.07 12.08
CA ALA A 69 -1.47 -6.61 13.43
C ALA A 69 -2.60 -5.77 14.06
N THR A 70 -3.26 -4.93 13.25
CA THR A 70 -4.39 -4.11 13.69
C THR A 70 -5.60 -4.98 14.04
N LEU A 71 -5.90 -5.98 13.21
CA LEU A 71 -6.99 -6.94 13.45
C LEU A 71 -6.76 -7.73 14.75
N LEU A 72 -5.53 -8.22 14.97
CA LEU A 72 -5.15 -8.90 16.21
C LEU A 72 -5.30 -8.00 17.44
N GLN A 73 -4.89 -6.74 17.34
CA GLN A 73 -5.06 -5.77 18.43
C GLN A 73 -6.54 -5.53 18.75
N GLN A 74 -7.38 -5.41 17.72
CA GLN A 74 -8.81 -5.19 17.89
C GLN A 74 -9.49 -6.38 18.58
N TRP A 75 -9.19 -7.61 18.15
CA TRP A 75 -9.69 -8.82 18.80
C TRP A 75 -9.25 -8.94 20.26
N SER A 76 -8.01 -8.55 20.57
CA SER A 76 -7.53 -8.54 21.96
C SER A 76 -8.30 -7.55 22.84
N LEU A 77 -8.76 -6.42 22.31
CA LEU A 77 -9.54 -5.43 23.04
C LEU A 77 -10.99 -5.87 23.24
N ASP A 78 -11.58 -6.51 22.24
CA ASP A 78 -12.96 -7.01 22.28
C ASP A 78 -13.13 -8.15 23.32
N GLN A 79 -12.08 -8.94 23.60
CA GLN A 79 -12.14 -9.98 24.64
C GLN A 79 -12.06 -9.45 26.09
N HIS A 80 -11.78 -8.16 26.29
CA HIS A 80 -11.68 -7.53 27.61
C HIS A 80 -12.82 -6.53 27.89
N SER A 81 -13.87 -6.51 27.05
CA SER A 81 -15.10 -5.71 27.24
C SER A 81 -16.28 -6.61 27.57
#